data_AF-A0A6G8CFL8-F1
#
_entry.id   AF-A0A6G8CFL8-F1
#
_cell.length_a   1.000
_cell.length_b   1.000
_cell.length_c   1.000
_cell.angle_alpha   90.00
_cell.angle_beta   90.00
_cell.angle_gamma   90.00
#
_symmetry.space_group_name_H-M   'P 1'
#
loop_
_entity.id
_entity.type
_entity.pdbx_description
1 polymer ?
#
loop_
_entity_poly.entity_id
_entity_poly.type
_entity_poly.pdbx_seq_one_letter_code
_entity_poly.pdbx_strand_id
1 'polypeptide(L)'
;MQSHQKKIAIVGSAEESRRVRHLLETASVQARIVGHVTPVADPTAPPSRYLLGQLHQLDEIIRIHDLDELIFCGKDLSATRIISLMIRLPQYPPVAYKILPEDSEYIIGSSSKDAPGEYYALDIALNLFQPQRARTKRLLDVLTSLSLLLAAPLLVWFAREKAGYLRNCLRVLLGTRTWVGLRHADASRRTTPAVFSPADSADTAAAPLPEATRRRLELLYAKDYTPSTDLNILVRRFRWLGQE
;
A
#
# COMPACT_ATOMS: atom_id res chain seq x y z
N MET A 1 -12.36 21.43 -22.32
CA MET A 1 -11.46 20.86 -21.29
C MET A 1 -10.33 20.16 -22.02
N GLN A 2 -9.09 20.65 -21.93
CA GLN A 2 -7.96 19.92 -22.51
C GLN A 2 -7.78 18.61 -21.76
N SER A 3 -7.86 17.49 -22.47
CA SER A 3 -7.55 16.17 -21.92
C SER A 3 -6.07 16.17 -21.51
N HIS A 4 -5.79 16.10 -20.20
CA HIS A 4 -4.43 15.92 -19.72
C HIS A 4 -4.00 14.51 -20.08
N GLN A 5 -3.01 14.39 -20.97
CA GLN A 5 -2.47 13.10 -21.37
C GLN A 5 -1.69 12.52 -20.18
N LYS A 6 -2.17 11.40 -19.62
CA LYS A 6 -1.55 10.75 -18.45
C LYS A 6 -0.08 10.45 -18.71
N LYS A 7 0.81 10.84 -17.78
CA LYS A 7 2.23 10.50 -17.79
C LYS A 7 2.46 9.17 -17.08
N ILE A 8 2.93 8.17 -17.82
CA ILE A 8 3.11 6.81 -17.32
C ILE A 8 4.59 6.47 -17.26
N ALA A 9 5.03 5.84 -16.18
CA ALA A 9 6.31 5.13 -16.16
C ALA A 9 6.11 3.63 -15.90
N ILE A 10 6.99 2.83 -16.50
CA ILE A 10 6.94 1.37 -16.42
C ILE A 10 8.02 0.91 -15.43
N VAL A 11 7.68 0.05 -14.49
CA VAL A 11 8.62 -0.52 -13.52
C VAL A 11 8.86 -1.98 -13.87
N GLY A 12 10.01 -2.24 -14.50
CA GLY A 12 10.36 -3.55 -15.06
C GLY A 12 11.65 -3.50 -15.86
N SER A 13 12.07 -4.66 -16.35
CA SER A 13 13.25 -4.82 -17.20
C SER A 13 13.07 -4.10 -18.54
N ALA A 14 14.17 -3.89 -19.26
CA ALA A 14 14.12 -3.23 -20.58
C ALA A 14 13.33 -4.03 -21.63
N GLU A 15 13.28 -5.36 -21.48
CA GLU A 15 12.46 -6.26 -22.30
C GLU A 15 10.98 -6.05 -22.00
N GLU A 16 10.58 -6.13 -20.72
CA GLU A 16 9.19 -5.95 -20.32
C GLU A 16 8.69 -4.53 -20.59
N SER A 17 9.53 -3.51 -20.44
CA SER A 17 9.18 -2.14 -20.84
C SER A 17 8.88 -2.03 -22.33
N ARG A 18 9.61 -2.74 -23.20
CA ARG A 18 9.31 -2.77 -24.64
C ARG A 18 7.99 -3.48 -24.92
N ARG A 19 7.74 -4.61 -24.25
CA ARG A 19 6.47 -5.33 -24.33
C ARG A 19 5.29 -4.44 -23.92
N VAL A 20 5.37 -3.80 -22.75
CA VAL A 20 4.32 -2.90 -22.23
C VAL A 20 4.06 -1.74 -23.20
N ARG A 21 5.10 -1.11 -23.76
CA ARG A 21 4.92 -0.04 -24.76
C ARG A 21 4.15 -0.51 -25.98
N HIS A 22 4.54 -1.65 -26.55
CA HIS A 22 3.86 -2.23 -27.69
C HIS A 22 2.39 -2.55 -27.38
N LEU A 23 2.10 -3.02 -26.16
CA LEU A 23 0.74 -3.24 -25.69
C LEU A 23 -0.04 -1.91 -25.59
N LEU A 24 0.53 -0.87 -24.99
CA LEU A 24 -0.16 0.42 -24.86
C LEU A 24 -0.41 1.09 -26.23
N GLU A 25 0.54 0.98 -27.16
CA GLU A 25 0.44 1.50 -28.53
C GLU A 25 -0.65 0.77 -29.31
N THR A 26 -0.65 -0.56 -29.28
CA THR A 26 -1.65 -1.38 -29.99
C THR A 26 -3.06 -1.18 -29.43
N ALA A 27 -3.19 -0.98 -28.11
CA ALA A 27 -4.47 -0.64 -27.47
C ALA A 27 -4.91 0.83 -27.72
N SER A 28 -4.13 1.62 -28.47
CA SER A 28 -4.42 3.04 -28.76
C SER A 28 -4.65 3.89 -27.51
N VAL A 29 -3.90 3.60 -26.44
CA VAL A 29 -4.01 4.30 -25.16
C VAL A 29 -3.49 5.72 -25.34
N GLN A 30 -4.34 6.71 -25.04
CA GLN A 30 -3.98 8.13 -25.06
C GLN A 30 -3.16 8.50 -23.82
N ALA A 31 -1.93 8.01 -23.73
CA ALA A 31 -1.02 8.25 -22.62
C ALA A 31 0.41 8.50 -23.09
N ARG A 32 1.17 9.30 -22.32
CA ARG A 32 2.57 9.61 -22.59
C ARG A 32 3.45 8.72 -21.73
N ILE A 33 4.16 7.78 -22.37
CA ILE A 33 5.13 6.93 -21.70
C ILE A 33 6.42 7.73 -21.48
N VAL A 34 6.70 8.12 -20.24
CA VAL A 34 7.87 8.92 -19.87
C VAL A 34 9.15 8.08 -19.95
N GLY A 35 9.09 6.83 -19.50
CA GLY A 35 10.25 5.97 -19.44
C GLY A 35 10.01 4.70 -18.63
N HIS A 36 11.09 4.04 -18.25
CA HIS A 36 11.05 2.86 -17.38
C HIS A 36 12.07 2.95 -16.24
N VAL A 37 11.75 2.27 -15.14
CA VAL A 37 12.57 2.15 -13.93
C VAL A 37 12.93 0.68 -13.77
N THR A 38 14.22 0.39 -13.73
CA THR A 38 14.68 -1.01 -13.62
C THR A 38 14.68 -1.49 -12.16
N PRO A 39 14.14 -2.69 -11.87
CA PRO A 39 14.26 -3.33 -10.56
C PRO A 39 15.70 -3.68 -10.19
N VAL A 40 16.51 -4.07 -11.18
CA VAL A 40 17.89 -4.54 -11.01
C VAL A 40 18.80 -3.74 -11.95
N ALA A 41 19.93 -3.27 -11.43
CA ALA A 41 20.95 -2.64 -12.24
C ALA A 41 21.59 -3.68 -13.14
N ASP A 42 21.47 -3.51 -14.45
CA ASP A 42 22.20 -4.30 -15.42
C ASP A 42 23.32 -3.43 -16.02
N PRO A 43 24.58 -3.61 -15.59
CA PRO A 43 25.70 -2.85 -16.13
C PRO A 43 26.07 -3.25 -17.57
N THR A 44 25.53 -4.36 -18.07
CA THR A 44 25.74 -4.84 -19.44
C THR A 44 24.66 -4.38 -20.42
N ALA A 45 23.55 -3.83 -19.90
CA ALA A 45 22.48 -3.32 -20.73
C ALA A 45 22.94 -2.06 -21.50
N PRO A 46 22.61 -1.96 -22.81
CA PRO A 46 22.94 -0.77 -23.58
C PRO A 46 22.24 0.47 -23.00
N PRO A 47 22.86 1.65 -23.08
CA PRO A 47 22.28 2.89 -22.58
C PRO A 47 20.94 3.15 -23.29
N SER A 48 19.85 3.05 -22.53
CA SER A 48 18.50 3.32 -23.03
C SER A 48 18.13 4.77 -22.75
N ARG A 49 17.76 5.52 -23.80
CA ARG A 49 17.22 6.88 -23.67
C ARG A 49 15.95 6.95 -22.82
N TYR A 50 15.31 5.79 -22.59
CA TYR A 50 14.08 5.67 -21.84
C TYR A 50 14.28 5.20 -20.39
N LEU A 51 15.51 4.97 -19.95
CA LEU A 51 15.80 4.59 -18.57
C LEU A 51 15.74 5.85 -17.69
N LEU A 52 14.80 5.87 -16.75
CA LEU A 52 14.64 6.96 -15.78
C LEU A 52 15.50 6.77 -14.54
N GLY A 53 15.88 5.52 -14.24
CA GLY A 53 16.70 5.18 -13.09
C GLY A 53 16.38 3.80 -12.52
N GLN A 54 16.70 3.61 -11.25
CA GLN A 54 16.51 2.36 -10.53
C GLN A 54 15.38 2.44 -9.52
N LEU A 55 14.90 1.27 -9.08
CA LEU A 55 13.76 1.15 -8.16
C LEU A 55 13.92 1.94 -6.85
N HIS A 56 15.13 2.13 -6.35
CA HIS A 56 15.38 2.90 -5.13
C HIS A 56 15.16 4.42 -5.31
N GLN A 57 15.20 4.91 -6.55
CA GLN A 57 14.97 6.32 -6.92
C GLN A 57 13.50 6.59 -7.31
N LEU A 58 12.63 5.57 -7.25
CA LEU A 58 11.26 5.66 -7.77
C LEU A 58 10.48 6.83 -7.15
N ASP A 59 10.69 7.13 -5.87
CA ASP A 59 10.08 8.27 -5.18
C ASP A 59 10.49 9.63 -5.80
N GLU A 60 11.76 9.79 -6.13
CA GLU A 60 12.28 10.99 -6.79
C GLU A 60 11.78 11.10 -8.24
N ILE A 61 11.78 9.98 -8.97
CA ILE A 61 11.32 9.90 -10.35
C ILE A 61 9.84 10.30 -10.45
N ILE A 62 8.99 9.84 -9.53
CA ILE A 62 7.56 10.24 -9.47
C ILE A 62 7.42 11.76 -9.38
N ARG A 63 8.20 12.41 -8.52
CA ARG A 63 8.11 13.86 -8.28
C ARG A 63 8.68 14.67 -9.44
N ILE A 64 9.86 14.30 -9.94
CA ILE A 64 10.55 15.05 -11.01
C ILE A 64 9.75 15.00 -12.31
N HIS A 65 9.19 13.84 -12.64
CA HIS A 65 8.43 13.65 -13.88
C HIS A 65 6.94 13.92 -13.74
N ASP A 66 6.44 14.14 -12.51
CA ASP A 66 5.03 14.37 -12.20
C ASP A 66 4.17 13.26 -12.82
N LEU A 67 4.48 12.02 -12.42
CA LEU A 67 3.88 10.80 -12.96
C LEU A 67 2.46 10.62 -12.43
N ASP A 68 1.52 10.35 -13.35
CA ASP A 68 0.13 10.04 -13.01
C ASP A 68 -0.08 8.55 -12.74
N GLU A 69 0.73 7.69 -13.39
CA GLU A 69 0.54 6.24 -13.33
C GLU A 69 1.87 5.47 -13.36
N LEU A 70 1.93 4.39 -12.59
CA LEU A 70 2.99 3.40 -12.59
C LEU A 70 2.45 2.03 -12.99
N ILE A 71 3.04 1.44 -14.03
CA ILE A 71 2.74 0.07 -14.46
C ILE A 71 3.89 -0.84 -14.00
N PHE A 72 3.62 -1.73 -13.04
CA PHE A 72 4.56 -2.73 -12.58
C PHE A 72 4.48 -4.00 -13.43
N CYS A 73 5.63 -4.50 -13.88
CA CYS A 73 5.71 -5.76 -14.60
C CYS A 73 5.72 -6.93 -13.60
N GLY A 74 4.69 -7.78 -13.63
CA GLY A 74 4.54 -8.93 -12.74
C GLY A 74 5.58 -10.03 -12.96
N LYS A 75 6.16 -10.12 -14.17
CA LYS A 75 7.30 -10.98 -14.48
C LYS A 75 8.56 -10.60 -13.70
N ASP A 76 8.83 -9.30 -13.57
CA ASP A 76 10.04 -8.80 -12.91
C ASP A 76 9.85 -8.58 -11.39
N LEU A 77 8.60 -8.38 -10.94
CA LEU A 77 8.29 -8.02 -9.57
C LEU A 77 7.13 -8.85 -9.01
N SER A 78 7.37 -9.51 -7.87
CA SER A 78 6.30 -10.21 -7.15
C SER A 78 5.26 -9.23 -6.60
N ALA A 79 4.00 -9.67 -6.49
CA ALA A 79 2.91 -8.87 -5.92
C ALA A 79 3.24 -8.32 -4.52
N THR A 80 3.88 -9.13 -3.68
CA THR A 80 4.37 -8.70 -2.35
C THR A 80 5.37 -7.56 -2.44
N ARG A 81 6.30 -7.62 -3.41
CA ARG A 81 7.27 -6.56 -3.63
C ARG A 81 6.59 -5.28 -4.12
N ILE A 82 5.62 -5.39 -5.02
CA ILE A 82 4.84 -4.27 -5.55
C ILE A 82 4.06 -3.59 -4.43
N ILE A 83 3.32 -4.34 -3.61
CA ILE A 83 2.60 -3.82 -2.44
C ILE A 83 3.57 -3.12 -1.47
N SER A 84 4.75 -3.70 -1.21
CA SER A 84 5.76 -3.08 -0.35
C SER A 84 6.28 -1.75 -0.91
N LEU A 85 6.38 -1.63 -2.24
CA LEU A 85 6.76 -0.37 -2.89
C LEU A 85 5.64 0.65 -2.75
N MET A 86 4.40 0.28 -3.08
CA MET A 86 3.23 1.16 -2.95
C MET A 86 3.07 1.74 -1.53
N ILE A 87 3.40 0.98 -0.49
CA ILE A 87 3.38 1.43 0.92
C ILE A 87 4.49 2.46 1.22
N ARG A 88 5.67 2.29 0.60
CA ARG A 88 6.82 3.19 0.76
C ARG A 88 6.67 4.48 -0.02
N LEU A 89 6.04 4.41 -1.19
CA LEU A 89 5.91 5.53 -2.10
C LEU A 89 5.04 6.64 -1.52
N PRO A 90 5.26 7.90 -1.95
CA PRO A 90 4.53 9.04 -1.42
C PRO A 90 3.07 8.96 -1.88
N GLN A 91 2.16 9.34 -0.99
CA GLN A 91 0.74 9.48 -1.32
C GLN A 91 0.43 10.76 -2.12
N TYR A 92 1.42 11.66 -2.28
CA TYR A 92 1.29 12.92 -3.00
C TYR A 92 2.57 13.21 -3.80
N PRO A 93 2.49 13.50 -5.13
CA PRO A 93 1.26 13.55 -5.94
C PRO A 93 0.55 12.18 -6.01
N PRO A 94 -0.79 12.14 -6.23
CA PRO A 94 -1.50 10.88 -6.33
C PRO A 94 -1.06 10.13 -7.59
N VAL A 95 -0.62 8.88 -7.43
CA VAL A 95 -0.20 8.03 -8.54
C VAL A 95 -1.09 6.79 -8.59
N ALA A 96 -1.62 6.48 -9.77
CA ALA A 96 -2.32 5.23 -10.02
C ALA A 96 -1.32 4.08 -10.19
N TYR A 97 -1.62 2.92 -9.62
CA TYR A 97 -0.77 1.74 -9.69
C TYR A 97 -1.47 0.62 -10.44
N LYS A 98 -0.82 0.09 -11.46
CA LYS A 98 -1.30 -1.08 -12.20
C LYS A 98 -0.25 -2.18 -12.23
N ILE A 99 -0.70 -3.43 -12.29
CA ILE A 99 0.18 -4.58 -12.56
C ILE A 99 -0.15 -5.13 -13.94
N LEU A 100 0.87 -5.30 -14.77
CA LEU A 100 0.79 -6.13 -15.97
C LEU A 100 1.27 -7.55 -15.63
N PRO A 101 0.41 -8.58 -15.69
CA PRO A 101 0.81 -9.96 -15.49
C PRO A 101 1.86 -10.43 -16.52
N GLU A 102 2.55 -11.53 -16.22
CA GLU A 102 3.54 -12.16 -17.11
C GLU A 102 2.85 -12.72 -18.38
N ASP A 103 1.79 -13.51 -18.20
CA ASP A 103 1.07 -14.19 -19.28
C ASP A 103 -0.04 -13.35 -19.93
N SER A 104 -0.01 -12.02 -19.78
CA SER A 104 -1.06 -11.17 -20.36
C SER A 104 -0.87 -11.05 -21.88
N GLU A 105 -1.32 -12.05 -22.63
CA GLU A 105 -1.72 -11.87 -24.02
C GLU A 105 -3.10 -11.20 -24.06
N TYR A 106 -3.36 -10.36 -25.06
CA TYR A 106 -4.61 -9.61 -25.18
C TYR A 106 -5.85 -10.49 -25.00
N ILE A 107 -6.62 -10.26 -23.94
CA ILE A 107 -8.05 -10.59 -23.92
C ILE A 107 -8.81 -9.28 -23.77
N ILE A 108 -9.42 -8.86 -24.88
CA ILE A 108 -10.32 -7.72 -24.97
C ILE A 108 -11.49 -7.99 -24.02
N GLY A 109 -11.49 -7.34 -22.86
CA GLY A 109 -12.62 -7.36 -21.94
C GLY A 109 -13.80 -6.64 -22.58
N SER A 110 -14.83 -7.37 -22.97
CA SER A 110 -16.09 -6.85 -23.53
C SER A 110 -16.96 -6.22 -22.44
N SER A 111 -16.50 -5.16 -21.77
CA SER A 111 -17.34 -4.46 -20.79
C SER A 111 -16.90 -3.02 -20.50
N SER A 112 -17.02 -2.14 -21.48
CA SER A 112 -17.79 -0.89 -21.32
C SER A 112 -18.04 -0.29 -22.70
N LYS A 113 -19.27 0.14 -22.97
CA LYS A 113 -19.64 0.78 -24.25
C LYS A 113 -19.10 2.22 -24.36
N ASP A 114 -18.37 2.71 -23.34
CA ASP A 114 -18.02 4.12 -23.18
C ASP A 114 -16.51 4.41 -23.02
N ALA A 115 -15.61 3.40 -23.07
CA ALA A 115 -14.16 3.64 -23.00
C ALA A 115 -13.38 2.86 -24.08
N PRO A 116 -12.93 3.50 -25.16
CA PRO A 116 -11.97 2.91 -26.09
C PRO A 116 -10.59 2.76 -25.41
N GLY A 117 -10.03 1.55 -25.38
CA GLY A 117 -8.60 1.34 -25.15
C GLY A 117 -8.13 0.90 -23.76
N GLU A 118 -8.96 0.26 -22.92
CA GLU A 118 -8.45 -0.31 -21.67
C GLU A 118 -7.61 -1.59 -21.93
N TYR A 119 -6.32 -1.52 -21.58
CA TYR A 119 -5.40 -2.66 -21.60
C TYR A 119 -5.55 -3.48 -20.31
N TYR A 120 -5.27 -4.80 -20.37
CA TYR A 120 -5.37 -5.73 -19.24
C TYR A 120 -4.24 -5.49 -18.23
N ALA A 121 -4.36 -4.41 -17.47
CA ALA A 121 -3.55 -4.19 -16.28
C ALA A 121 -4.46 -4.17 -15.06
N LEU A 122 -4.08 -4.96 -14.06
CA LEU A 122 -4.82 -5.07 -12.82
C LEU A 122 -4.60 -3.79 -12.02
N ASP A 123 -5.66 -3.02 -11.83
CA ASP A 123 -5.65 -1.90 -10.89
C ASP A 123 -5.44 -2.45 -9.48
N ILE A 124 -4.38 -2.00 -8.82
CA ILE A 124 -4.15 -2.35 -7.42
C ILE A 124 -4.33 -1.12 -6.57
N ALA A 125 -5.33 -1.21 -5.71
CA ALA A 125 -5.52 -0.28 -4.62
C ALA A 125 -5.18 -0.96 -3.30
N LEU A 126 -4.46 -0.26 -2.43
CA LEU A 126 -4.30 -0.66 -1.04
C LEU A 126 -5.54 -0.21 -0.29
N ASN A 127 -6.41 -1.16 0.10
CA ASN A 127 -7.67 -0.83 0.78
C ASN A 127 -7.43 0.03 2.03
N LEU A 128 -6.31 -0.16 2.74
CA LEU A 128 -5.96 0.65 3.91
C LEU A 128 -5.83 2.15 3.60
N PHE A 129 -5.36 2.51 2.39
CA PHE A 129 -5.11 3.89 1.98
C PHE A 129 -6.18 4.47 1.06
N GLN A 130 -7.20 3.69 0.69
CA GLN A 130 -8.35 4.22 -0.04
C GLN A 130 -9.05 5.28 0.82
N PRO A 131 -9.40 6.47 0.27
CA PRO A 131 -9.96 7.57 1.06
C PRO A 131 -11.19 7.19 1.88
N GLN A 132 -12.09 6.39 1.31
CA GLN A 132 -13.29 5.91 2.00
C GLN A 132 -12.94 5.01 3.19
N ARG A 133 -12.06 4.02 2.97
CA ARG A 133 -11.63 3.06 3.99
C ARG A 133 -10.78 3.71 5.08
N ALA A 134 -9.90 4.65 4.73
CA ALA A 134 -9.10 5.42 5.68
C ALA A 134 -9.97 6.29 6.59
N ARG A 135 -11.04 6.91 6.06
CA ARG A 135 -12.03 7.64 6.87
C ARG A 135 -12.81 6.71 7.80
N THR A 136 -13.27 5.57 7.30
CA THR A 136 -13.95 4.56 8.12
C THR A 136 -13.05 4.03 9.22
N LYS A 137 -11.77 3.78 8.92
CA LYS A 137 -10.75 3.40 9.91
C LYS A 137 -10.62 4.45 11.00
N ARG A 138 -10.48 5.72 10.61
CA ARG A 138 -10.37 6.83 11.57
C ARG A 138 -11.60 6.96 12.46
N LEU A 139 -12.80 6.78 11.89
CA LEU A 139 -14.05 6.79 12.63
C LEU A 139 -14.10 5.63 13.65
N LEU A 140 -13.72 4.42 13.23
CA LEU A 140 -13.63 3.26 14.11
C LEU A 140 -12.66 3.52 15.27
N ASP A 141 -11.48 4.04 15.00
CA ASP A 141 -10.48 4.39 16.02
C ASP A 141 -11.00 5.39 17.05
N VAL A 142 -11.69 6.44 16.58
CA VAL A 142 -12.28 7.48 17.45
C VAL A 142 -13.43 6.92 18.29
N LEU A 143 -14.35 6.17 17.68
CA LEU A 143 -15.50 5.59 18.40
C LEU A 143 -15.06 4.55 19.44
N THR A 144 -14.10 3.70 19.09
CA THR A 144 -13.58 2.67 20.01
C THR A 144 -12.77 3.30 21.13
N SER A 145 -11.92 4.29 20.86
CA SER A 145 -11.18 5.00 21.92
C SER A 145 -12.11 5.77 22.87
N LEU A 146 -13.15 6.44 22.35
CA LEU A 146 -14.15 7.09 23.19
C LEU A 146 -14.91 6.10 24.06
N SER A 147 -15.35 4.98 23.48
CA SER A 147 -16.06 3.92 24.21
C SER A 147 -15.19 3.30 25.31
N LEU A 148 -13.91 3.05 25.02
CA LEU A 148 -12.94 2.54 25.99
C LEU A 148 -12.67 3.54 27.13
N LEU A 149 -12.62 4.84 26.84
CA LEU A 149 -12.47 5.88 27.87
C LEU A 149 -13.70 6.01 28.77
N LEU A 150 -14.91 5.99 28.18
CA LEU A 150 -16.16 6.04 28.95
C LEU A 150 -16.33 4.81 29.84
N ALA A 151 -15.96 3.63 29.32
CA ALA A 151 -15.97 2.39 30.07
C ALA A 151 -14.72 2.16 30.94
N ALA A 152 -13.75 3.09 30.94
CA ALA A 152 -12.49 2.93 31.65
C ALA A 152 -12.64 2.65 33.16
N PRO A 153 -13.59 3.25 33.91
CA PRO A 153 -13.76 2.95 35.35
C PRO A 153 -13.93 1.46 35.65
N LEU A 154 -14.49 0.72 34.70
CA LEU A 154 -14.72 -0.73 34.77
C LEU A 154 -13.63 -1.51 34.02
N LEU A 155 -13.29 -1.08 32.81
CA LEU A 155 -12.45 -1.84 31.88
C LEU A 155 -10.95 -1.76 32.19
N VAL A 156 -10.47 -0.68 32.81
CA VAL A 156 -9.03 -0.46 33.05
C VAL A 156 -8.41 -1.54 33.94
N TRP A 157 -9.20 -2.16 34.82
CA TRP A 157 -8.73 -3.20 35.75
C TRP A 157 -8.37 -4.51 35.05
N PHE A 158 -8.86 -4.73 33.83
CA PHE A 158 -8.54 -5.90 33.02
C PHE A 158 -7.32 -5.69 32.11
N ALA A 159 -6.87 -4.45 31.94
CA ALA A 159 -5.66 -4.12 31.19
C ALA A 159 -4.41 -4.39 32.03
N ARG A 160 -3.36 -4.95 31.41
CA ARG A 160 -2.07 -5.20 32.08
C ARG A 160 -1.37 -3.91 32.50
N GLU A 161 -1.44 -2.88 31.66
CA GLU A 161 -0.79 -1.59 31.87
C GLU A 161 -1.84 -0.46 31.88
N LYS A 162 -2.29 -0.08 33.07
CA LYS A 162 -3.42 0.86 33.27
C LYS A 162 -3.13 2.26 32.73
N ALA A 163 -1.95 2.80 33.05
CA ALA A 163 -1.52 4.11 32.57
C ALA A 163 -1.34 4.11 31.04
N GLY A 164 -0.74 3.04 30.50
CA GLY A 164 -0.60 2.83 29.06
C GLY A 164 -1.94 2.74 28.35
N TYR A 165 -2.93 2.06 28.93
CA TYR A 165 -4.28 1.93 28.38
C TYR A 165 -4.93 3.30 28.16
N LEU A 166 -4.96 4.15 29.20
CA LEU A 166 -5.52 5.50 29.11
C LEU A 166 -4.73 6.36 28.13
N ARG A 167 -3.39 6.29 28.17
CA ARG A 167 -2.50 7.02 27.26
C ARG A 167 -2.75 6.65 25.80
N ASN A 168 -2.86 5.36 25.50
CA ASN A 168 -3.11 4.88 24.14
C ASN A 168 -4.51 5.27 23.67
N CYS A 169 -5.54 5.18 24.51
CA CYS A 169 -6.88 5.66 24.17
C CYS A 169 -6.87 7.15 23.80
N LEU A 170 -6.22 8.00 24.60
CA LEU A 170 -6.09 9.43 24.31
C LEU A 170 -5.28 9.70 23.05
N ARG A 171 -4.15 9.00 22.84
CA ARG A 171 -3.32 9.14 21.64
C ARG A 171 -4.06 8.75 20.37
N VAL A 172 -4.88 7.69 20.43
CA VAL A 172 -5.73 7.26 19.32
C VAL A 172 -6.84 8.28 19.08
N LEU A 173 -7.52 8.75 20.13
CA LEU A 173 -8.56 9.76 20.02
C LEU A 173 -8.03 11.05 19.37
N LEU A 174 -6.86 11.54 19.81
CA LEU A 174 -6.19 12.72 19.27
C LEU A 174 -5.59 12.51 17.86
N GLY A 175 -5.54 11.28 17.36
CA GLY A 175 -5.05 10.97 16.00
C GLY A 175 -3.53 10.90 15.87
N THR A 176 -2.81 10.94 16.99
CA THR A 176 -1.35 10.69 17.02
C THR A 176 -1.02 9.21 16.85
N ARG A 177 -1.99 8.31 17.08
CA ARG A 177 -1.90 6.86 16.86
C ARG A 177 -3.18 6.30 16.24
N THR A 178 -3.07 5.12 15.66
CA THR A 178 -4.20 4.23 15.30
C THR A 178 -4.14 2.95 16.13
N TRP A 179 -5.25 2.24 16.29
CA TRP A 179 -5.24 0.99 17.05
C TRP A 179 -4.43 -0.11 16.38
N VAL A 180 -4.63 -0.30 15.08
CA VAL A 180 -3.98 -1.35 14.29
C VAL A 180 -3.38 -0.71 13.05
N GLY A 181 -2.17 -1.10 12.67
CA GLY A 181 -1.54 -0.55 11.48
C GLY A 181 -0.20 -1.19 11.16
N LEU A 182 0.56 -0.51 10.32
CA LEU A 182 1.85 -0.99 9.82
C LEU A 182 2.95 -0.57 10.79
N ARG A 183 3.64 -1.54 11.41
CA ARG A 183 4.77 -1.30 12.33
C ARG A 183 6.08 -1.84 11.76
N HIS A 184 6.04 -2.90 10.98
CA HIS A 184 7.20 -3.65 10.48
C HIS A 184 7.42 -3.48 8.97
N ALA A 185 6.35 -3.23 8.21
CA ALA A 185 6.46 -2.79 6.83
C ALA A 185 7.15 -1.42 6.84
N ASP A 186 8.10 -1.22 5.92
CA ASP A 186 8.78 0.07 5.71
C ASP A 186 7.73 1.10 5.26
N ALA A 187 6.91 1.56 6.18
CA ALA A 187 5.83 2.47 5.89
C ALA A 187 6.45 3.85 5.69
N SER A 188 5.94 4.61 4.72
CA SER A 188 6.40 5.98 4.52
C SER A 188 6.31 6.77 5.84
N ARG A 189 7.15 7.80 5.99
CA ARG A 189 7.16 8.71 7.17
C ARG A 189 5.79 9.32 7.51
N ARG A 190 4.79 9.16 6.64
CA ARG A 190 3.44 9.72 6.75
C ARG A 190 2.41 8.75 7.32
N THR A 191 2.78 7.50 7.60
CA THR A 191 1.86 6.56 8.25
C THR A 191 1.74 6.84 9.75
N THR A 192 0.50 6.88 10.24
CA THR A 192 0.24 7.09 11.67
C THR A 192 0.73 5.87 12.45
N PRO A 193 1.56 6.05 13.50
CA PRO A 193 2.01 4.93 14.32
C PRO A 193 0.84 4.13 14.88
N ALA A 194 0.98 2.81 14.95
CA ALA A 194 -0.05 1.92 15.44
C ALA A 194 0.28 1.37 16.82
N VAL A 195 -0.75 1.16 17.65
CA VAL A 195 -0.61 0.46 18.94
C VAL A 195 -0.33 -1.02 18.71
N PHE A 196 -1.07 -1.65 17.79
CA PHE A 196 -0.87 -3.04 17.40
C PHE A 196 -0.52 -3.18 15.93
N SER A 197 0.28 -4.21 15.64
CA SER A 197 0.42 -4.78 14.31
C SER A 197 -0.60 -5.91 14.13
N PRO A 198 -1.15 -6.12 12.93
CA PRO A 198 -1.86 -7.35 12.57
C PRO A 198 -1.08 -8.63 12.92
N ALA A 199 0.25 -8.56 12.86
CA ALA A 199 1.13 -9.67 13.22
C ALA A 199 1.07 -10.02 14.71
N ASP A 200 0.74 -9.07 15.58
CA ASP A 200 0.72 -9.25 17.03
C ASP A 200 -0.31 -10.31 17.47
N SER A 201 -1.33 -10.58 16.66
CA SER A 201 -2.34 -11.62 16.96
C SER A 201 -1.79 -13.04 16.82
N ALA A 202 -0.80 -13.24 15.94
CA ALA A 202 -0.14 -14.52 15.70
C ALA A 202 1.22 -14.61 16.41
N ASP A 203 1.76 -13.47 16.85
CA ASP A 203 3.02 -13.37 17.56
C ASP A 203 2.83 -13.66 19.06
N THR A 204 3.42 -14.76 19.52
CA THR A 204 3.37 -15.18 20.92
C THR A 204 4.78 -15.23 21.50
N ALA A 205 4.92 -14.94 22.79
CA ALA A 205 6.23 -14.94 23.45
C ALA A 205 6.94 -16.32 23.38
N ALA A 206 6.19 -17.41 23.22
CA ALA A 206 6.72 -18.77 23.08
C ALA A 206 7.18 -19.11 21.65
N ALA A 207 6.69 -18.39 20.64
CA ALA A 207 7.01 -18.61 19.24
C ALA A 207 7.02 -17.26 18.51
N PRO A 208 8.11 -16.47 18.63
CA PRO A 208 8.20 -15.19 17.98
C PRO A 208 8.22 -15.38 16.46
N LEU A 209 7.41 -14.60 15.76
CA LEU A 209 7.37 -14.65 14.30
C LEU A 209 8.63 -14.03 13.70
N PRO A 210 9.22 -14.66 12.66
CA PRO A 210 10.26 -14.01 11.87
C PRO A 210 9.78 -12.67 11.32
N GLU A 211 10.66 -11.68 11.27
CA GLU A 211 10.36 -10.32 10.81
C GLU A 211 9.76 -10.30 9.39
N ALA A 212 10.23 -11.19 8.51
CA ALA A 212 9.69 -11.36 7.17
C ALA A 212 8.20 -11.78 7.18
N THR A 213 7.80 -12.64 8.12
CA THR A 213 6.41 -13.08 8.29
C THR A 213 5.55 -11.95 8.83
N ARG A 214 6.04 -11.18 9.81
CA ARG A 214 5.33 -10.00 10.34
C ARG A 214 5.06 -8.97 9.24
N ARG A 215 6.10 -8.67 8.44
CA ARG A 215 5.98 -7.81 7.26
C ARG A 215 4.93 -8.34 6.28
N ARG A 216 4.96 -9.62 5.95
CA ARG A 216 3.98 -10.22 5.03
C ARG A 216 2.54 -10.09 5.53
N LEU A 217 2.30 -10.27 6.83
CA LEU A 217 0.97 -10.08 7.44
C LEU A 217 0.51 -8.62 7.36
N GLU A 218 1.42 -7.67 7.55
CA GLU A 218 1.13 -6.24 7.39
C GLU A 218 0.85 -5.84 5.93
N LEU A 219 1.58 -6.40 4.97
CA LEU A 219 1.31 -6.20 3.54
C LEU A 219 -0.08 -6.74 3.15
N LEU A 220 -0.44 -7.91 3.67
CA LEU A 220 -1.77 -8.49 3.46
C LEU A 220 -2.87 -7.63 4.10
N TYR A 221 -2.63 -7.15 5.32
CA TYR A 221 -3.53 -6.21 6.00
C TYR A 221 -3.73 -4.92 5.22
N ALA A 222 -2.66 -4.34 4.65
CA ALA A 222 -2.73 -3.12 3.86
C ALA A 222 -3.58 -3.31 2.59
N LYS A 223 -3.41 -4.47 1.93
CA LYS A 223 -4.13 -4.84 0.71
C LYS A 223 -5.61 -5.11 0.99
N ASP A 224 -5.89 -5.99 1.96
CA ASP A 224 -7.23 -6.55 2.21
C ASP A 224 -7.90 -5.96 3.46
N TYR A 225 -7.61 -4.68 3.75
CA TYR A 225 -8.10 -3.99 4.94
C TYR A 225 -9.63 -4.04 5.07
N THR A 226 -10.11 -4.45 6.26
CA THR A 226 -11.51 -4.30 6.67
C THR A 226 -11.62 -3.82 8.12
N PRO A 227 -12.67 -3.04 8.47
CA PRO A 227 -12.90 -2.59 9.85
C PRO A 227 -13.08 -3.76 10.85
N SER A 228 -13.65 -4.88 10.40
CA SER A 228 -13.81 -6.09 11.22
C SER A 228 -12.47 -6.70 11.64
N THR A 229 -11.44 -6.60 10.79
CA THR A 229 -10.09 -7.07 11.14
C THR A 229 -9.54 -6.30 12.34
N ASP A 230 -9.66 -4.96 12.32
CA ASP A 230 -9.20 -4.11 13.44
C ASP A 230 -9.95 -4.45 14.74
N LEU A 231 -11.28 -4.59 14.67
CA LEU A 231 -12.09 -4.90 15.84
C LEU A 231 -11.75 -6.27 16.44
N ASN A 232 -11.52 -7.28 15.59
CA ASN A 232 -11.13 -8.62 16.03
C ASN A 232 -9.78 -8.59 16.75
N ILE A 233 -8.79 -7.89 16.19
CA ILE A 233 -7.47 -7.71 16.81
C ILE A 233 -7.61 -6.99 18.16
N LEU A 234 -8.38 -5.91 18.21
CA LEU A 234 -8.64 -5.13 19.42
C LEU A 234 -9.28 -5.98 20.53
N VAL A 235 -10.30 -6.76 20.22
CA VAL A 235 -10.98 -7.63 21.20
C VAL A 235 -10.03 -8.72 21.70
N ARG A 236 -9.30 -9.39 20.79
CA ARG A 236 -8.33 -10.45 21.16
C ARG A 236 -7.17 -9.92 21.99
N ARG A 237 -6.74 -8.69 21.72
CA ARG A 237 -5.57 -8.05 22.37
C ARG A 237 -5.97 -7.00 23.41
N PHE A 238 -7.23 -6.99 23.84
CA PHE A 238 -7.77 -5.99 24.77
C PHE A 238 -6.92 -5.83 26.04
N ARG A 239 -6.48 -6.94 26.64
CA ARG A 239 -5.66 -6.93 27.87
C ARG A 239 -4.29 -6.27 27.69
N TRP A 240 -3.81 -6.14 26.46
CA TRP A 240 -2.52 -5.57 26.09
C TRP A 240 -2.63 -4.17 25.48
N LEU A 241 -3.81 -3.53 25.52
CA LEU A 241 -4.03 -2.17 24.99
C LEU A 241 -3.12 -1.11 25.61
N GLY A 242 -2.51 -1.38 26.76
CA GLY A 242 -1.58 -0.47 27.40
C GLY A 242 -0.12 -0.61 26.96
N GLN A 243 0.22 -1.65 26.19
CA GLN A 243 1.60 -1.90 25.77
C GLN A 243 2.04 -0.92 24.68
N GLU A 244 3.35 -0.65 24.64
CA GLU A 244 4.06 0.03 23.55
C GLU A 244 5.23 -0.82 23.07
#